data_AF-P93060-F1
#
_entry.id   AF-P93060-F1
#
_cell.length_a   1.000
_cell.length_b   1.000
_cell.length_c   1.000
_cell.angle_alpha   90.00
_cell.angle_beta   90.00
_cell.angle_gamma   90.00
#
_symmetry.space_group_name_H-M   'P 1'
#
loop_
_entity.id
_entity.type
_entity.pdbx_description
1 polymer ?
#
loop_
_entity_poly.entity_id
_entity_poly.type
_entity_poly.pdbx_seq_one_letter_code
_entity_poly.pdbx_strand_id
1 'polypeptide(L)'
;LFMKTKVRMIVDCRAKHVKVLQDKKIPFDLTLCGSTLRAAHSCHLQYMENMNSSASLVMAVVVNDNDEHGDSSDAVPPQKRKRLWGLVVCRHTTPRFIPFPLRYACEFLAQVFAIHVNKELELEYQIVEKNILQTQTLLCDMLMRDAPLGIVSQSPNIMDLVKCD
;
A
#
# COMPACT_ATOMS: atom_id res chain seq x y z
N LEU A 1 -0.90 11.83 1.87
CA LEU A 1 -2.04 12.12 2.79
C LEU A 1 -2.63 10.86 3.42
N PHE A 2 -3.00 9.84 2.64
CA PHE A 2 -3.59 8.60 3.15
C PHE A 2 -2.72 7.82 4.15
N MET A 3 -1.40 8.01 4.13
CA MET A 3 -0.48 7.50 5.15
C MET A 3 -0.68 8.15 6.54
N LYS A 4 -1.11 9.42 6.59
CA LYS A 4 -1.39 10.16 7.84
C LYS A 4 -2.86 10.01 8.26
N THR A 5 -3.77 10.10 7.30
CA THR A 5 -5.22 10.01 7.52
C THR A 5 -5.75 8.79 6.79
N LYS A 6 -5.88 7.68 7.53
CA LYS A 6 -6.18 6.37 6.95
C LYS A 6 -7.62 6.22 6.50
N VAL A 7 -8.55 7.00 7.04
CA VAL A 7 -9.96 6.95 6.66
C VAL A 7 -10.42 8.30 6.17
N ARG A 8 -11.13 8.30 5.03
CA ARG A 8 -11.73 9.51 4.46
C ARG A 8 -13.16 9.23 4.02
N MET A 9 -14.08 10.07 4.46
CA MET A 9 -15.49 10.01 4.05
C MET A 9 -15.86 11.26 3.27
N ILE A 10 -16.64 11.08 2.19
CA ILE A 10 -17.36 12.13 1.49
C ILE A 10 -18.83 11.74 1.55
N VAL A 11 -19.63 12.51 2.29
CA VAL A 11 -21.05 12.18 2.52
C VAL A 11 -21.88 12.42 1.26
N ASP A 12 -21.59 13.53 0.58
CA ASP A 12 -22.24 13.93 -0.66
C ASP A 12 -21.27 14.77 -1.49
N CYS A 13 -21.00 14.36 -2.73
CA CYS A 13 -20.14 15.09 -3.65
C CYS A 13 -20.78 16.37 -4.19
N ARG A 14 -22.11 16.49 -4.12
CA ARG A 14 -22.88 17.66 -4.59
C ARG A 14 -23.13 18.70 -3.49
N ALA A 15 -22.76 18.41 -2.24
CA ALA A 15 -22.94 19.33 -1.14
C ALA A 15 -22.04 20.58 -1.29
N LYS A 16 -22.60 21.75 -1.00
CA LYS A 16 -21.86 23.01 -1.02
C LYS A 16 -20.79 23.02 0.08
N HIS A 17 -19.56 23.36 -0.28
CA HIS A 17 -18.49 23.56 0.70
C HIS A 17 -18.74 24.79 1.58
N VAL A 18 -18.37 24.68 2.85
CA VAL A 18 -18.43 25.77 3.82
C VAL A 18 -17.03 26.32 4.06
N LYS A 19 -16.88 27.65 4.01
CA LYS A 19 -15.60 28.33 4.26
C LYS A 19 -15.25 28.30 5.74
N VAL A 20 -14.00 27.99 6.05
CA VAL A 20 -13.44 28.15 7.40
C VAL A 20 -13.11 29.63 7.60
N LEU A 21 -13.58 30.22 8.70
CA LEU A 21 -13.25 31.59 9.08
C LEU A 21 -11.99 31.56 9.96
N GLN A 22 -10.91 32.17 9.48
CA GLN A 22 -9.64 32.28 10.19
C GLN A 22 -9.43 33.72 10.67
N ASP A 23 -9.02 33.88 11.93
CA ASP A 23 -8.62 35.17 12.48
C ASP A 23 -7.34 35.66 11.78
N LYS A 24 -7.31 36.94 11.39
CA LYS A 24 -6.16 37.60 10.76
C LYS A 24 -4.91 37.60 11.63
N LYS A 25 -5.05 37.39 12.95
CA LYS A 25 -3.93 37.28 13.89
C LYS A 25 -3.10 36.00 13.72
N ILE A 26 -3.64 34.98 13.06
CA ILE A 26 -2.93 33.71 12.83
C ILE A 26 -2.06 33.88 11.58
N PRO A 27 -0.72 33.86 11.70
CA PRO A 27 0.18 34.25 10.59
C PRO A 27 0.43 33.14 9.57
N PHE A 28 -0.20 31.97 9.73
CA PHE A 28 0.01 30.80 8.87
C PHE A 28 -1.33 30.22 8.40
N ASP A 29 -1.32 29.54 7.25
CA ASP A 29 -2.51 28.87 6.75
C ASP A 29 -2.85 27.62 7.57
N LEU A 30 -4.13 27.46 7.92
CA LEU A 30 -4.59 26.25 8.60
C LEU A 30 -4.48 25.03 7.67
N THR A 31 -3.77 24.01 8.14
CA THR A 31 -3.77 22.70 7.47
C THR A 31 -4.92 21.83 7.99
N LEU A 32 -5.80 21.40 7.09
CA LEU A 32 -6.91 20.50 7.41
C LEU A 32 -6.59 19.03 7.11
N CYS A 33 -5.32 18.68 6.92
CA CYS A 33 -4.91 17.33 6.54
C CYS A 33 -5.45 16.24 7.48
N GLY A 34 -5.50 16.50 8.79
CA GLY A 34 -6.06 15.59 9.80
C GLY A 34 -7.58 15.70 10.01
N SER A 35 -8.25 16.65 9.36
CA SER A 35 -9.69 16.85 9.55
C SER A 35 -10.52 15.83 8.77
N THR A 36 -11.47 15.20 9.48
CA THR A 36 -12.42 14.23 8.89
C THR A 36 -13.47 14.91 8.00
N LEU A 37 -13.69 16.21 8.18
CA LEU A 37 -14.66 17.02 7.42
C LEU A 37 -13.98 17.84 6.31
N ARG A 38 -12.69 17.62 6.05
CA ARG A 38 -11.98 18.36 5.01
C ARG A 38 -12.64 18.12 3.64
N ALA A 39 -13.03 19.22 3.00
CA ALA A 39 -13.57 19.24 1.64
C ALA A 39 -12.66 18.50 0.65
N ALA A 40 -13.28 17.84 -0.33
CA ALA A 40 -12.55 17.25 -1.44
C ALA A 40 -12.24 18.28 -2.51
N HIS A 41 -11.16 18.04 -3.24
CA HIS A 41 -10.81 18.87 -4.39
C HIS A 41 -11.88 18.70 -5.47
N SER A 42 -12.23 19.79 -6.17
CA SER A 42 -13.32 19.82 -7.16
C SER A 42 -13.18 18.76 -8.24
N CYS A 43 -11.95 18.52 -8.74
CA CYS A 43 -11.67 17.46 -9.70
C CYS A 43 -12.12 16.07 -9.21
N HIS A 44 -11.92 15.77 -7.92
CA HIS A 44 -12.37 14.48 -7.36
C HIS A 44 -13.88 14.40 -7.21
N LEU A 45 -14.56 15.52 -6.94
CA LEU A 45 -16.02 15.58 -6.90
C LEU A 45 -16.61 15.31 -8.29
N GLN A 46 -16.06 15.94 -9.34
CA GLN A 46 -16.46 15.68 -10.72
C GLN A 46 -16.22 14.21 -11.12
N TYR A 47 -15.09 13.63 -10.71
CA TYR A 47 -14.80 12.21 -10.93
C TYR A 47 -15.85 11.30 -10.25
N MET A 48 -16.27 11.62 -9.03
CA MET A 48 -17.33 10.89 -8.33
C MET A 48 -18.67 10.99 -9.07
N GLU A 49 -19.03 12.17 -9.56
CA GLU A 49 -20.24 12.38 -10.36
C GLU A 49 -20.20 11.59 -11.67
N ASN A 50 -19.08 11.62 -12.40
CA ASN A 50 -18.89 10.87 -13.64
C ASN A 50 -18.99 9.35 -13.43
N MET A 51 -18.70 8.87 -12.22
CA MET A 51 -18.87 7.47 -11.82
C MET A 51 -20.23 7.13 -11.20
N ASN A 52 -21.19 8.06 -11.22
CA ASN A 52 -22.51 7.90 -10.58
C ASN A 52 -22.43 7.56 -9.07
N SER A 53 -21.44 8.14 -8.36
CA SER A 53 -21.22 7.93 -6.93
C SER A 53 -21.45 9.23 -6.17
N SER A 54 -22.48 9.30 -5.33
CA SER A 54 -22.78 10.48 -4.50
C SER A 54 -21.96 10.51 -3.21
N ALA A 55 -21.70 9.34 -2.60
CA ALA A 55 -20.93 9.23 -1.36
C ALA A 55 -19.77 8.26 -1.50
N SER A 56 -18.73 8.43 -0.68
CA SER A 56 -17.61 7.51 -0.61
C SER A 56 -17.03 7.37 0.80
N LEU A 57 -16.51 6.19 1.10
CA LEU A 57 -15.65 5.93 2.25
C LEU A 57 -14.40 5.23 1.74
N VAL A 58 -13.24 5.79 2.00
CA VAL A 58 -11.94 5.26 1.58
C VAL A 58 -11.10 4.95 2.80
N MET A 59 -10.51 3.75 2.82
CA MET A 59 -9.61 3.29 3.87
C MET A 59 -8.26 2.90 3.28
N ALA A 60 -7.17 3.35 3.88
CA ALA A 60 -5.82 3.07 3.44
C ALA A 60 -5.34 1.70 3.95
N VAL A 61 -4.84 0.88 3.03
CA VAL A 61 -4.15 -0.38 3.33
C VAL A 61 -2.65 -0.10 3.30
N VAL A 62 -2.03 -0.15 4.47
CA VAL A 62 -0.62 0.19 4.64
C VAL A 62 0.14 -1.06 5.07
N VAL A 63 1.11 -1.46 4.24
CA VAL A 63 1.94 -2.65 4.46
C VAL A 63 3.35 -2.24 4.85
N ASN A 64 4.11 -3.19 5.40
CA ASN A 64 5.53 -3.01 5.60
C ASN A 64 6.23 -3.09 4.24
N ASP A 65 7.22 -2.23 4.09
CA ASP A 65 8.07 -2.15 2.94
C ASP A 65 9.31 -2.98 3.26
N ASN A 66 9.48 -4.06 2.52
CA ASN A 66 10.61 -4.98 2.63
C ASN A 66 11.65 -4.72 1.53
N ASP A 67 11.56 -3.58 0.83
CA ASP A 67 12.49 -3.23 -0.24
C ASP A 67 13.93 -3.09 0.30
N GLU A 68 14.68 -4.20 0.23
CA GLU A 68 16.14 -4.25 0.40
C GLU A 68 16.90 -3.76 -0.85
N HIS A 69 16.20 -3.16 -1.82
CA HIS A 69 16.80 -2.65 -3.07
C HIS A 69 17.07 -1.13 -3.04
N GLY A 70 17.05 -0.54 -1.84
CA GLY A 70 17.57 0.81 -1.63
C GLY A 70 19.09 0.76 -1.60
N ASP A 71 19.71 1.19 -2.70
CA ASP A 71 21.14 1.40 -2.94
C ASP A 71 21.72 2.48 -2.00
N SER A 72 21.56 2.29 -0.70
CA SER A 72 22.00 3.20 0.36
C SER A 72 22.86 2.41 1.34
N SER A 73 24.16 2.53 1.12
CA SER A 73 25.28 1.98 1.86
C SER A 73 25.45 2.53 3.28
N ASP A 74 24.36 2.83 3.98
CA ASP A 74 24.40 3.29 5.36
C ASP A 74 23.58 2.34 6.24
N ALA A 75 24.33 1.58 7.05
CA ALA A 75 23.83 0.65 8.05
C ALA A 75 22.98 1.38 9.11
N VAL A 76 21.72 1.62 8.80
CA VAL A 76 20.66 1.90 9.76
C VAL A 76 19.82 0.62 9.84
N PRO A 77 19.51 0.09 11.04
CA PRO A 77 18.73 -1.14 11.18
C PRO A 77 17.42 -1.03 10.38
N PRO A 78 16.86 -2.15 9.88
CA PRO A 78 15.70 -2.17 8.99
C PRO A 78 14.49 -1.64 9.76
N GLN A 79 14.35 -0.33 9.80
CA GLN A 79 13.19 0.33 10.35
C GLN A 79 12.11 0.13 9.30
N LYS A 80 11.36 -0.98 9.42
CA LYS A 80 10.29 -1.41 8.50
C LYS A 80 9.54 -0.19 7.98
N ARG A 81 9.93 0.29 6.80
CA ARG A 81 9.29 1.47 6.21
C ARG A 81 7.86 1.06 5.91
N LYS A 82 6.91 1.98 6.03
CA LYS A 82 5.52 1.68 5.71
C LYS A 82 5.22 2.25 4.34
N ARG A 83 4.60 1.43 3.48
CA ARG A 83 4.15 1.88 2.16
C ARG A 83 2.63 1.74 2.03
N LEU A 84 2.03 2.66 1.26
CA LEU A 84 0.62 2.56 0.88
C LEU A 84 0.50 1.45 -0.16
N TRP A 85 0.00 0.29 0.24
CA TRP A 85 -0.19 -0.84 -0.68
C TRP A 85 -1.40 -0.62 -1.58
N GLY A 86 -2.48 -0.08 -1.02
CA GLY A 86 -3.72 0.12 -1.75
C GLY A 86 -4.80 0.80 -0.91
N LEU A 87 -6.01 0.84 -1.45
CA LEU A 87 -7.17 1.45 -0.83
C LEU A 87 -8.37 0.48 -0.86
N VAL A 88 -9.11 0.41 0.23
CA VAL A 88 -10.47 -0.13 0.23
C VAL A 88 -11.43 1.03 -0.02
N VAL A 89 -12.16 0.98 -1.13
CA VAL A 89 -13.04 2.06 -1.58
C VAL A 89 -14.49 1.60 -1.56
N CYS A 90 -15.30 2.18 -0.68
CA CYS A 90 -16.74 2.02 -0.66
C CYS A 90 -17.38 3.21 -1.39
N ARG A 91 -18.38 2.92 -2.24
CA ARG A 91 -19.15 3.93 -2.99
C ARG A 91 -20.64 3.77 -2.72
N HIS A 92 -21.37 4.87 -2.75
CA HIS A 92 -22.83 4.86 -2.68
C HIS A 92 -23.43 5.81 -3.71
N THR A 93 -24.54 5.39 -4.33
CA THR A 93 -25.26 6.16 -5.35
C THR A 93 -26.06 7.33 -4.75
N THR A 94 -26.36 7.27 -3.45
CA THR A 94 -27.04 8.34 -2.70
C THR A 94 -26.13 8.89 -1.59
N PRO A 95 -26.41 10.11 -1.08
CA PRO A 95 -25.70 10.65 0.07
C PRO A 95 -25.74 9.69 1.26
N ARG A 96 -24.60 9.45 1.91
CA ARG A 96 -24.53 8.51 3.04
C ARG A 96 -23.56 8.98 4.09
N PHE A 97 -24.12 9.28 5.26
CA PHE A 97 -23.35 9.56 6.46
C PHE A 97 -23.04 8.24 7.19
N ILE A 98 -21.78 8.07 7.59
CA ILE A 98 -21.32 6.91 8.36
C ILE A 98 -20.83 7.42 9.71
N PRO A 99 -21.44 7.04 10.85
CA PRO A 99 -21.01 7.49 12.17
C PRO A 99 -19.54 7.14 12.48
N PHE A 100 -18.88 7.98 13.30
CA PHE A 100 -17.48 7.78 13.66
C PHE A 100 -17.16 6.38 14.22
N PRO A 101 -17.96 5.79 15.14
CA PRO A 101 -17.69 4.44 15.64
C PRO A 101 -17.62 3.39 14.54
N LEU A 102 -18.48 3.48 13.52
CA LEU A 102 -18.47 2.55 12.41
C LEU A 102 -17.25 2.76 11.52
N ARG A 103 -16.85 4.01 11.26
CA ARG A 103 -15.62 4.31 10.50
C ARG A 103 -14.38 3.77 11.21
N TYR A 104 -14.33 3.87 12.53
CA TYR A 104 -13.24 3.34 13.35
C TYR A 104 -13.18 1.81 13.30
N ALA A 105 -14.34 1.14 13.38
CA ALA A 105 -14.41 -0.31 13.20
C ALA A 105 -13.94 -0.74 11.81
N CYS A 106 -14.34 -0.02 10.75
CA CYS A 106 -13.86 -0.29 9.39
C CYS A 106 -12.35 -0.03 9.24
N GLU A 107 -11.81 1.00 9.90
CA GLU A 107 -10.35 1.22 9.95
C GLU A 107 -9.62 0.03 10.56
N PHE A 108 -10.13 -0.48 11.69
CA PHE A 108 -9.57 -1.65 12.34
C PHE A 108 -9.59 -2.87 11.43
N LEU A 109 -10.70 -3.12 10.73
CA LEU A 109 -10.79 -4.21 9.75
C LEU A 109 -9.76 -4.04 8.61
N ALA A 110 -9.56 -2.81 8.11
CA ALA A 110 -8.55 -2.54 7.09
C ALA A 110 -7.11 -2.78 7.61
N GLN A 111 -6.85 -2.54 8.90
CA GLN A 111 -5.56 -2.86 9.53
C GLN A 111 -5.35 -4.38 9.65
N VAL A 112 -6.38 -5.13 10.05
CA VAL A 112 -6.32 -6.60 10.09
C VAL A 112 -6.09 -7.16 8.68
N PHE A 113 -6.77 -6.62 7.68
CA PHE A 113 -6.54 -6.97 6.27
C PHE A 113 -5.09 -6.71 5.86
N ALA A 114 -4.53 -5.55 6.21
CA ALA A 114 -3.14 -5.22 5.91
C ALA A 114 -2.14 -6.20 6.57
N ILE A 115 -2.42 -6.68 7.78
CA ILE A 115 -1.58 -7.71 8.44
C ILE A 115 -1.59 -9.02 7.64
N HIS A 116 -2.75 -9.45 7.15
CA HIS A 116 -2.85 -10.67 6.34
C HIS A 116 -2.13 -10.52 5.00
N VAL A 117 -2.27 -9.37 4.34
CA VAL A 117 -1.53 -9.06 3.10
C VAL A 117 -0.02 -9.10 3.35
N ASN A 118 0.46 -8.48 4.44
CA ASN A 118 1.88 -8.55 4.80
C ASN A 118 2.37 -9.99 4.98
N LYS A 119 1.60 -10.81 5.69
CA LYS A 119 1.96 -12.19 5.96
C LYS A 119 2.04 -13.00 4.67
N GLU A 120 1.09 -12.80 3.76
CA GLU A 120 1.10 -13.49 2.46
C GLU A 120 2.33 -13.10 1.62
N LEU A 121 2.64 -11.79 1.58
CA LEU A 121 3.84 -11.30 0.88
C LEU A 121 5.12 -11.87 1.50
N GLU A 122 5.21 -11.93 2.81
CA GLU A 122 6.37 -12.49 3.52
C GLU A 122 6.52 -14.01 3.26
N LEU A 123 5.40 -14.75 3.21
CA LEU A 123 5.42 -16.18 2.87
C LEU A 123 5.89 -16.43 1.43
N GLU A 124 5.36 -15.67 0.47
CA GLU A 124 5.81 -15.76 -0.92
C GLU A 124 7.30 -15.44 -1.06
N TYR A 125 7.78 -14.43 -0.34
CA TYR A 125 9.21 -14.08 -0.34
C TYR A 125 10.07 -15.20 0.23
N GLN A 126 9.64 -15.82 1.34
CA GLN A 126 10.33 -16.97 1.93
C GLN A 126 10.36 -18.19 1.00
N ILE A 127 9.27 -18.44 0.25
CA ILE A 127 9.21 -19.54 -0.73
C ILE A 127 10.21 -19.28 -1.85
N VAL A 128 10.23 -18.07 -2.41
CA VAL A 128 11.16 -17.68 -3.47
C VAL A 128 12.61 -17.76 -2.99
N GLU A 129 12.92 -17.20 -1.81
CA GLU A 129 14.27 -17.25 -1.22
C GLU A 129 14.74 -18.69 -1.00
N LYS A 130 13.87 -19.55 -0.48
CA LYS A 130 14.17 -20.98 -0.31
C LYS A 130 14.48 -21.66 -1.65
N ASN A 131 13.69 -21.39 -2.69
CA ASN A 131 13.90 -21.97 -4.01
C ASN A 131 15.22 -21.50 -4.64
N ILE A 132 15.56 -20.22 -4.47
CA ILE A 132 16.85 -19.64 -4.89
C ILE A 132 17.99 -20.36 -4.17
N LEU A 133 17.96 -20.48 -2.84
CA LEU A 133 19.01 -21.14 -2.06
C LEU A 133 19.19 -22.61 -2.44
N GLN A 134 18.09 -23.34 -2.67
CA GLN A 134 18.14 -24.74 -3.13
C GLN A 134 18.79 -24.85 -4.51
N THR A 135 18.41 -23.98 -5.44
CA THR A 135 18.96 -23.94 -6.80
C THR A 135 20.44 -23.57 -6.78
N GLN A 136 20.84 -22.55 -6.02
CA GLN A 136 22.24 -22.15 -5.85
C GLN A 136 23.09 -23.29 -5.28
N THR A 137 22.59 -24.01 -4.26
CA THR A 137 23.31 -25.14 -3.66
C THR A 137 23.61 -26.22 -4.69
N LEU A 138 22.62 -26.54 -5.54
CA LEU A 138 22.75 -27.58 -6.55
C LEU A 138 23.68 -27.15 -7.70
N LEU A 139 23.58 -25.90 -8.16
CA LEU A 139 24.49 -25.34 -9.17
C LEU A 139 25.94 -25.28 -8.65
N CYS A 140 26.16 -24.91 -7.38
CA CYS A 140 27.47 -24.93 -6.75
C CYS A 140 28.05 -26.35 -6.68
N ASP A 141 27.26 -27.37 -6.35
CA ASP A 141 27.72 -28.78 -6.36
C ASP A 141 28.11 -29.23 -7.79
N MET A 142 27.36 -28.83 -8.82
CA MET A 142 27.74 -29.12 -10.23
C MET A 142 29.05 -28.45 -10.64
N LEU A 143 29.29 -27.21 -10.23
CA LEU A 143 30.55 -26.49 -10.45
C LEU A 143 31.73 -27.22 -9.79
N MET A 144 31.57 -27.65 -8.54
CA MET A 144 32.63 -28.33 -7.79
C MET A 144 32.98 -29.72 -8.35
N ARG A 145 32.07 -30.34 -9.11
CA ARG A 145 32.29 -31.62 -9.79
C ARG A 145 32.87 -31.48 -11.20
N ASP A 146 33.33 -30.27 -11.57
CA ASP A 146 33.92 -29.97 -12.88
C ASP A 146 32.99 -30.31 -14.05
N ALA A 147 31.68 -30.16 -13.85
CA ALA A 147 30.63 -30.39 -14.84
C ALA A 147 29.97 -29.06 -15.29
N PRO A 148 30.72 -28.11 -15.88
CA PRO A 148 30.21 -26.76 -16.19
C PRO A 148 29.08 -26.77 -17.23
N LEU A 149 29.04 -27.77 -18.11
CA LEU A 149 27.93 -27.96 -19.05
C LEU A 149 26.62 -28.34 -18.34
N GLY A 150 26.69 -28.92 -17.14
CA GLY A 150 25.52 -29.30 -16.35
C GLY A 150 24.67 -28.11 -15.93
N ILE A 151 25.30 -26.95 -15.68
CA ILE A 151 24.64 -25.69 -15.29
C ILE A 151 23.69 -25.17 -16.37
N VAL A 152 23.97 -25.49 -17.64
CA VAL A 152 23.17 -25.06 -18.79
C VAL A 152 22.26 -26.17 -19.30
N SER A 153 22.70 -27.43 -19.21
CA SER A 153 22.02 -28.57 -19.86
C SER A 153 21.14 -29.42 -18.93
N GLN A 154 21.35 -29.36 -17.61
CA GLN A 154 20.59 -30.16 -16.63
C GLN A 154 19.60 -29.29 -15.85
N SER A 155 18.57 -29.90 -15.28
CA SER A 155 17.60 -29.20 -14.42
C SER A 155 17.90 -29.44 -12.94
N PRO A 156 17.89 -28.40 -12.08
CA PRO A 156 17.69 -26.99 -12.43
C PRO A 156 18.94 -26.34 -13.08
N ASN A 157 18.72 -25.39 -13.99
CA ASN A 157 19.77 -24.67 -14.72
C ASN A 157 19.87 -23.20 -14.26
N ILE A 158 20.82 -22.45 -14.84
CA ILE A 158 21.05 -21.04 -14.51
C ILE A 158 19.81 -20.14 -14.76
N MET A 159 18.92 -20.51 -15.68
CA MET A 159 17.67 -19.78 -15.96
C MET A 159 16.58 -20.03 -14.91
N ASP A 160 16.73 -21.05 -14.05
CA ASP A 160 15.81 -21.28 -12.93
C ASP A 160 16.16 -20.37 -11.72
N LEU A 161 17.36 -19.80 -11.69
CA LEU A 161 17.84 -18.93 -10.63
C LEU A 161 17.34 -17.48 -10.76
N VAL A 162 17.16 -17.01 -11.99
CA VAL A 162 16.78 -15.64 -12.32
C VAL A 162 15.65 -15.70 -13.34
N LYS A 163 14.71 -14.76 -13.28
CA LYS A 163 13.71 -14.65 -14.35
C LYS A 163 14.41 -14.36 -15.69
N CYS A 164 14.39 -15.32 -16.60
CA CYS A 164 14.89 -15.22 -17.96
C CYS A 164 13.74 -15.35 -18.96
N ASP A 165 13.90 -14.72 -20.14
CA ASP A 165 13.00 -14.87 -21.30
C ASP A 165 13.31 -16.13 -22.11
#